data_AF-A0A258S2C4-F1
#
_entry.id   AF-A0A258S2C4-F1
#
_cell.length_a   1.000
_cell.length_b   1.000
_cell.length_c   1.000
_cell.angle_alpha   90.00
_cell.angle_beta   90.00
_cell.angle_gamma   90.00
#
_symmetry.space_group_name_H-M   'P 1'
#
loop_
_entity.id
_entity.type
_entity.pdbx_description
1 polymer ?
#
loop_
_entity_poly.entity_id
_entity_poly.type
_entity_poly.pdbx_seq_one_letter_code
_entity_poly.pdbx_strand_id
1 'polypeptide(L)' 'MKGIRLPVPLRLYRGVTSAAALLTPAWLGYRVREGKEDPARLPERRGIASAARPRGPLIWVHGASVGEIVSVLPLIERLA' A
#
# COMPACT_ATOMS: atom_id res chain seq x y z
N MET A 1 3.04 -28.09 11.16
CA MET A 1 2.35 -27.42 10.03
C MET A 1 3.17 -27.67 8.77
N LYS A 2 2.67 -28.45 7.79
CA LYS A 2 3.42 -28.72 6.55
C LYS A 2 3.60 -27.38 5.82
N GLY A 3 4.85 -26.94 5.65
CA GLY A 3 5.15 -25.73 4.90
C GLY A 3 4.60 -25.86 3.49
N ILE A 4 3.62 -25.01 3.14
CA ILE A 4 3.05 -24.96 1.80
C ILE A 4 4.19 -24.58 0.86
N ARG A 5 4.67 -25.53 0.05
CA ARG A 5 5.65 -25.24 -0.99
C ARG A 5 4.95 -24.40 -2.05
N LEU A 6 5.40 -23.15 -2.21
CA LEU A 6 4.86 -22.27 -3.24
C LEU A 6 5.05 -22.93 -4.62
N PRO A 7 3.99 -23.02 -5.45
CA PRO A 7 4.08 -23.41 -6.84
C PRO A 7 5.15 -22.60 -7.57
N VAL A 8 5.81 -23.20 -8.57
CA VAL A 8 6.85 -22.53 -9.37
C VAL A 8 6.40 -21.15 -9.88
N PRO A 9 5.16 -20.97 -10.40
CA PRO A 9 4.70 -19.65 -10.85
C PRO A 9 4.69 -18.60 -9.75
N LEU A 10 4.26 -18.94 -8.53
CA LEU A 10 4.24 -17.99 -7.41
C LEU A 10 5.66 -17.65 -6.93
N ARG A 11 6.60 -18.60 -7.00
CA ARG A 11 8.01 -18.31 -6.68
C ARG A 11 8.62 -17.35 -7.69
N LEU A 12 8.36 -17.58 -8.98
CA LEU A 12 8.82 -16.71 -10.06
C LEU A 12 8.20 -15.32 -9.93
N TYR A 13 6.88 -15.24 -9.77
CA TYR A 13 6.16 -13.98 -9.56
C TYR A 13 6.75 -13.20 -8.39
N ARG A 14 6.93 -13.85 -7.24
CA ARG A 14 7.51 -13.21 -6.05
C ARG A 14 8.95 -12.75 -6.28
N GLY A 15 9.76 -13.54 -6.97
CA GLY A 15 11.15 -13.18 -7.30
C GLY A 15 11.22 -11.94 -8.19
N VAL A 16 10.46 -11.95 -9.30
CA VAL A 16 10.41 -10.85 -10.26
C VAL A 16 9.88 -9.56 -9.61
N THR A 17 8.78 -9.65 -8.85
CA THR A 17 8.20 -8.48 -8.16
C THR A 17 9.12 -7.93 -7.08
N SER A 18 9.83 -8.79 -6.34
CA SER A 18 10.81 -8.35 -5.34
C SER A 18 12.00 -7.65 -6.00
N ALA A 19 12.50 -8.17 -7.12
CA ALA A 19 13.58 -7.52 -7.88
C ALA A 19 13.12 -6.17 -8.46
N ALA A 20 11.91 -6.12 -9.02
CA ALA A 20 11.31 -4.89 -9.52
C ALA A 20 11.09 -3.84 -8.41
N ALA A 21 10.88 -4.26 -7.16
CA ALA A 21 10.73 -3.36 -6.02
C ALA A 21 11.97 -2.47 -5.81
N LEU A 22 13.18 -2.93 -6.19
CA LEU A 22 14.41 -2.11 -6.13
C LEU A 22 14.33 -0.85 -7.01
N LEU A 23 13.53 -0.89 -8.08
CA LEU A 23 13.32 0.25 -8.98
C LEU A 23 12.19 1.19 -8.52
N THR A 24 11.41 0.78 -7.51
CA THR A 24 10.25 1.53 -7.03
C THR A 24 10.60 2.93 -6.51
N PRO A 25 11.70 3.15 -5.75
CA PRO A 25 12.07 4.49 -5.30
C PRO A 25 12.34 5.47 -6.45
N ALA A 26 13.05 5.00 -7.50
CA ALA A 26 13.35 5.81 -8.67
C ALA A 26 12.08 6.14 -9.47
N TRP A 27 11.20 5.15 -9.66
CA TRP A 27 9.91 5.33 -10.32
C TRP A 27 9.00 6.32 -9.58
N LEU A 28 8.91 6.19 -8.26
CA LEU A 28 8.15 7.11 -7.41
C LEU A 28 8.72 8.53 -7.49
N GLY A 29 10.05 8.69 -7.48
CA GLY A 29 10.70 9.99 -7.67
C GLY A 29 10.38 10.65 -9.01
N TYR A 30 10.36 9.87 -10.10
CA TYR A 30 9.89 10.34 -11.41
C TYR A 30 8.42 10.82 -11.36
N ARG A 31 7.52 10.04 -10.74
CA ARG A 31 6.11 10.41 -10.65
C ARG A 31 5.84 11.65 -9.79
N VAL A 32 6.66 11.88 -8.77
CA VAL A 32 6.61 13.13 -7.99
C VAL A 32 6.97 14.33 -8.89
N ARG A 33 8.00 14.23 -9.72
CA ARG A 33 8.39 15.31 -10.66
C ARG A 33 7.30 15.60 -11.70
N GLU A 34 6.55 14.58 -12.08
CA GLU A 34 5.39 14.68 -12.97
C GLU A 34 4.12 15.23 -12.28
N GLY A 35 4.18 15.55 -10.98
CA GLY A 35 3.02 16.01 -10.21
C GLY A 35 1.96 14.94 -9.95
N LYS A 36 2.29 13.66 -10.13
CA LYS A 36 1.36 12.52 -10.02
C LYS A 36 1.32 11.91 -8.61
N GLU A 37 2.14 12.39 -7.70
CA GLU A 37 2.25 11.93 -6.31
C GLU A 37 2.55 13.12 -5.39
N ASP A 38 2.10 13.03 -4.14
CA ASP A 38 2.42 13.99 -3.08
C ASP A 38 3.77 13.61 -2.43
N PRO A 39 4.80 14.50 -2.48
CA PRO A 39 6.10 14.24 -1.86
C PRO A 39 6.02 13.92 -0.37
N ALA A 40 5.11 14.57 0.37
CA ALA A 40 4.99 14.41 1.82
C ALA A 40 4.41 13.04 2.20
N ARG A 41 3.60 12.44 1.32
CA ARG A 41 2.93 11.16 1.53
C ARG A 41 3.60 9.98 0.83
N LEU A 42 4.76 10.22 0.19
CA LEU A 42 5.54 9.18 -0.48
C LEU A 42 5.92 7.98 0.42
N PRO A 43 6.19 8.15 1.74
CA PRO A 43 6.39 7.00 2.63
C PRO A 43 5.20 6.03 2.68
N GLU A 44 3.96 6.51 2.54
CA GLU A 44 2.76 5.66 2.52
C GLU A 44 2.79 4.68 1.33
N ARG A 45 3.26 5.13 0.16
CA ARG A 45 3.46 4.26 -1.03
C ARG A 45 4.48 3.16 -0.79
N ARG A 46 5.39 3.34 0.16
CA ARG A 46 6.40 2.34 0.56
C ARG A 46 5.90 1.44 1.70
N GLY A 47 4.65 1.58 2.14
CA GLY A 47 4.09 0.86 3.27
C GLY A 47 4.56 1.36 4.63
N ILE A 48 5.16 2.55 4.69
CA ILE A 48 5.55 3.17 5.95
C ILE A 48 4.33 3.93 6.48
N ALA A 49 3.80 3.47 7.60
CA ALA A 49 2.65 4.10 8.24
C ALA A 49 2.98 5.54 8.66
N SER A 50 2.06 6.47 8.38
CA SER A 50 2.18 7.88 8.76
C SER A 50 1.84 8.16 10.22
N ALA A 51 1.22 7.19 10.92
CA ALA A 51 0.82 7.30 12.31
C ALA A 51 1.18 6.03 13.09
N ALA A 52 1.43 6.19 14.39
CA ALA A 52 1.56 5.06 15.29
C ALA A 52 0.24 4.32 15.41
N ARG A 53 0.31 2.99 15.58
CA ARG A 53 -0.88 2.18 15.81
C ARG A 53 -1.58 2.61 17.12
N PRO A 54 -2.87 3.02 17.09
CA PRO A 54 -3.60 3.37 18.31
C PRO A 54 -3.85 2.12 19.16
N ARG A 55 -4.08 2.34 20.47
CA ARG A 55 -4.53 1.27 21.37
C ARG A 55 -6.01 0.98 21.11
N GLY A 56 -6.39 -0.30 21.04
CA GLY A 56 -7.77 -0.73 20.89
C GLY A 56 -8.11 -1.37 19.54
N PRO A 57 -9.41 -1.55 19.24
CA PRO A 57 -9.90 -2.11 17.99
C PRO A 57 -9.52 -1.25 16.78
N LEU A 58 -9.26 -1.91 15.64
CA LEU A 58 -8.98 -1.26 14.37
C LEU A 58 -9.94 -1.78 13.31
N ILE A 59 -10.52 -0.86 12.54
CA ILE A 59 -11.31 -1.18 11.36
C ILE A 59 -10.40 -0.98 10.15
N TRP A 60 -10.10 -2.06 9.43
CA TRP A 60 -9.36 -1.98 8.18
C TRP A 60 -10.34 -1.81 7.02
N VAL A 61 -10.19 -0.72 6.27
CA VAL A 61 -10.97 -0.46 5.06
C VAL A 61 -10.09 -0.55 3.82
N HIS A 62 -10.58 -1.23 2.80
CA HIS A 62 -9.94 -1.33 1.49
C HIS A 62 -10.94 -0.86 0.43
N GLY A 63 -10.51 0.02 -0.47
CA GLY A 63 -11.26 0.40 -1.66
C GLY A 63 -10.41 0.10 -2.90
N ALA A 64 -11.00 -0.59 -3.85
CA ALA A 64 -10.41 -0.91 -5.14
C ALA A 64 -10.57 0.25 -6.15
N SER A 65 -11.45 1.21 -5.85
CA SER A 65 -11.77 2.37 -6.69
C SER A 65 -11.79 3.68 -5.91
N VAL A 66 -11.72 4.80 -6.63
CA VAL A 66 -11.81 6.14 -6.06
C VAL A 66 -13.17 6.35 -5.37
N GLY A 67 -14.26 5.88 -5.99
CA GLY A 67 -15.62 6.04 -5.45
C GLY A 67 -15.81 5.31 -4.12
N GLU A 68 -15.23 4.12 -3.96
CA GLU A 68 -15.30 3.37 -2.69
C GLU A 68 -14.56 4.11 -1.57
N ILE A 69 -13.36 4.62 -1.82
CA ILE A 69 -12.60 5.36 -0.81
C ILE A 69 -13.33 6.65 -0.41
N VAL A 70 -13.88 7.38 -1.37
CA VAL A 70 -14.66 8.60 -1.10
C VAL A 70 -15.93 8.29 -0.30
N SER A 71 -16.60 7.17 -0.58
CA SER A 71 -17.81 6.76 0.14
C SER A 71 -17.53 6.36 1.59
N VAL A 72 -16.30 5.98 1.91
CA VAL A 72 -15.87 5.58 3.27
C VAL A 72 -15.56 6.80 4.15
N LEU A 73 -15.16 7.94 3.58
CA LEU A 73 -14.77 9.12 4.37
C LEU A 73 -15.83 9.55 5.41
N PRO A 74 -17.12 9.67 5.07
CA PRO A 74 -18.14 10.06 6.05
C PRO A 74 -18.35 9.01 7.15
N LEU A 75 -18.04 7.73 6.87
CA LEU A 75 -18.10 6.68 7.88
C LEU A 75 -16.93 6.80 8.86
N ILE A 76 -15.71 7.08 8.35
CA ILE A 76 -14.54 7.33 9.19
C ILE A 76 -14.80 8.52 10.12
N GLU A 77 -15.33 9.62 9.59
CA GLU A 77 -15.64 10.84 10.37
C GLU A 77 -16.65 10.60 11.50
N ARG A 78 -17.55 9.61 11.35
CA ARG A 78 -18.56 9.28 12.37
C ARG A 78 -18.10 8.23 13.38
N LEU A 79 -17.09 7.43 13.04
CA LEU A 79 -16.57 6.35 13.88
C LEU A 79 -15.29 6.73 14.63
N ALA A 80 -14.56 7.73 14.14
CA ALA A 80 -13.38 8.31 14.79
C ALA A 80 -13.78 9.19 15.98
#